data_AF-A0A0F4R375-F1
#
_entry.id   AF-A0A0F4R375-F1
#
_cell.length_a   1.000
_cell.length_b   1.000
_cell.length_c   1.000
_cell.angle_alpha   90.00
_cell.angle_beta   90.00
_cell.angle_gamma   90.00
#
_symmetry.space_group_name_H-M   'P 1'
#
loop_
_entity.id
_entity.type
_entity.pdbx_description
1 polymer ?
#
loop_
_entity_poly.entity_id
_entity_poly.type
_entity_poly.pdbx_seq_one_letter_code
_entity_poly.pdbx_strand_id
1 'polypeptide(L)' 'MNMNKQGDAINQYCPRSGKDVVSNSYTLYRGYTVGFCNPGCRDDFRDNLNERPKDRAFFDKLIDSLM' A
#
# COMPACT_ATOMS: atom_id res chain seq x y z
N MET A 1 -12.62 19.37 -1.77
CA MET A 1 -13.15 18.00 -1.88
C MET A 1 -12.22 17.11 -1.06
N ASN A 2 -12.53 16.88 0.21
CA ASN A 2 -11.72 16.03 1.11
C ASN A 2 -12.57 14.82 1.48
N MET A 3 -12.39 13.71 0.78
CA MET A 3 -13.03 12.45 1.09
C MET A 3 -12.05 11.56 1.85
N ASN A 4 -12.01 11.73 3.18
CA ASN A 4 -11.69 10.61 4.07
C ASN A 4 -12.95 9.76 4.21
N LYS A 5 -13.26 8.98 3.17
CA LYS A 5 -14.13 7.80 3.29
C LYS A 5 -13.21 6.65 3.73
N GLN A 6 -13.68 5.79 4.61
CA GLN A 6 -12.99 4.52 4.84
C GLN A 6 -12.76 3.82 3.49
N GLY A 7 -11.50 3.56 3.12
CA GLY A 7 -11.16 2.58 2.10
C GLY A 7 -10.01 2.92 1.15
N ASP A 8 -9.63 4.18 0.95
CA ASP A 8 -8.58 4.48 -0.04
C ASP A 8 -7.18 4.25 0.54
N ALA A 9 -6.31 3.65 -0.26
CA ALA A 9 -4.92 3.44 0.11
C ALA A 9 -4.17 4.79 0.20
N ILE A 10 -3.23 4.89 1.15
CA ILE A 10 -2.36 6.08 1.30
C ILE A 10 -1.44 6.30 0.08
N ASN A 11 -1.35 5.33 -0.83
CA ASN A 11 -0.57 5.40 -2.05
C ASN A 11 -1.46 5.31 -3.30
N GLN A 12 -1.13 6.11 -4.31
CA GLN A 12 -1.80 6.11 -5.61
C GLN A 12 -1.22 5.06 -6.57
N TYR A 13 0.08 4.78 -6.44
CA TYR A 13 0.81 3.86 -7.33
C TYR A 13 1.39 2.68 -6.55
N CYS A 14 1.42 1.52 -7.19
CA CYS A 14 2.02 0.29 -6.67
C CYS A 14 3.55 0.48 -6.52
N PRO A 15 4.13 0.17 -5.33
CA PRO A 15 5.56 0.37 -5.10
C PRO A 15 6.46 -0.50 -6.00
N ARG A 16 5.91 -1.58 -6.56
CA ARG A 16 6.67 -2.55 -7.36
C ARG A 16 6.78 -2.17 -8.82
N SER A 17 5.68 -1.69 -9.40
CA SER A 17 5.55 -1.49 -10.84
C SER A 17 5.25 -0.05 -11.25
N GLY A 18 4.91 0.84 -10.31
CA GLY A 18 4.46 2.21 -10.59
C GLY A 18 3.07 2.30 -11.26
N LYS A 19 2.36 1.19 -11.42
CA LYS A 19 0.99 1.18 -11.97
C LYS A 19 0.00 1.66 -10.92
N ASP A 20 -1.15 2.15 -11.36
CA ASP A 20 -2.24 2.55 -10.48
C ASP A 20 -2.64 1.43 -9.53
N VAL A 21 -2.93 1.84 -8.30
CA VAL A 21 -3.54 0.97 -7.30
C VAL A 21 -4.99 0.69 -7.69
N VAL A 22 -5.44 -0.54 -7.47
CA VAL A 22 -6.82 -0.97 -7.73
C VAL A 22 -7.55 -1.29 -6.43
N SER A 23 -8.84 -0.98 -6.38
CA SER A 23 -9.64 -1.02 -5.14
C SER A 23 -9.81 -2.40 -4.51
N ASN A 24 -9.61 -3.47 -5.27
CA ASN A 24 -9.65 -4.85 -4.76
C ASN A 24 -8.29 -5.33 -4.21
N SER A 25 -7.26 -4.47 -4.19
CA SER A 25 -5.88 -4.84 -3.90
C SER A 25 -5.29 -4.04 -2.74
N TYR A 26 -6.12 -3.81 -1.72
CA TYR A 26 -5.72 -3.17 -0.46
C TYR A 26 -5.36 -4.17 0.64
N THR A 27 -4.45 -3.79 1.53
CA THR A 27 -4.13 -4.50 2.77
C THR A 27 -3.74 -3.50 3.87
N LEU A 28 -3.72 -3.93 5.12
CA LEU A 28 -3.27 -3.11 6.25
C LEU A 28 -1.77 -3.25 6.47
N TYR A 29 -1.10 -2.12 6.68
CA TYR A 29 0.30 -2.05 7.09
C TYR A 29 0.48 -0.94 8.14
N ARG A 30 0.97 -1.30 9.33
CA ARG A 30 1.19 -0.38 10.46
C ARG A 30 -0.05 0.48 10.81
N GLY A 31 -1.25 -0.06 10.62
CA GLY A 31 -2.52 0.64 10.89
C GLY A 31 -3.07 1.49 9.73
N TYR A 32 -2.36 1.54 8.60
CA TYR A 32 -2.78 2.27 7.40
C TYR A 32 -3.21 1.31 6.29
N THR A 33 -4.21 1.72 5.51
CA THR A 33 -4.56 1.03 4.26
C THR A 33 -3.53 1.35 3.19
N VAL A 34 -2.87 0.33 2.65
CA VAL A 34 -1.94 0.42 1.53
C VAL A 34 -2.45 -0.40 0.36
N GLY A 35 -2.06 -0.03 -0.86
CA GLY A 35 -2.62 -0.61 -2.08
C GLY A 35 -1.61 -1.03 -3.12
N PHE A 36 -2.04 -1.95 -3.98
CA PHE A 36 -1.24 -2.54 -5.04
C PHE A 36 -1.99 -2.56 -6.38
N CYS A 37 -1.27 -2.81 -7.46
CA CYS A 37 -1.85 -2.86 -8.82
C CYS A 37 -2.59 -4.16 -9.14
N ASN A 38 -2.52 -5.16 -8.27
CA ASN A 38 -3.28 -6.41 -8.35
C ASN A 38 -3.26 -7.19 -7.02
N PRO A 39 -4.19 -8.15 -6.84
CA PRO A 39 -4.29 -8.94 -5.61
C PRO A 39 -3.04 -9.78 -5.33
N GLY A 40 -2.33 -10.25 -6.36
CA GLY A 40 -1.11 -11.04 -6.19
C GLY A 40 0.02 -10.25 -5.53
N CYS A 41 0.22 -8.98 -5.92
CA CYS A 41 1.19 -8.10 -5.27
C CYS A 41 0.79 -7.78 -3.82
N ARG A 42 -0.51 -7.58 -3.56
CA ARG A 42 -1.05 -7.40 -2.21
C ARG A 42 -0.79 -8.63 -1.34
N ASP A 43 -1.15 -9.81 -1.83
CA ASP A 43 -1.06 -11.07 -1.08
C ASP A 43 0.39 -11.41 -0.78
N ASP A 44 1.27 -11.30 -1.79
CA ASP A 44 2.70 -11.53 -1.58
C ASP A 44 3.34 -10.52 -0.62
N PHE A 45 2.88 -9.26 -0.60
CA PHE A 45 3.33 -8.31 0.43
C PHE A 45 2.81 -8.69 1.82
N ARG A 46 1.51 -9.01 1.95
CA ARG A 46 0.88 -9.41 3.21
C ARG A 46 1.55 -10.62 3.82
N ASP A 47 1.83 -11.63 3.00
CA ASP A 47 2.30 -12.94 3.46
C ASP A 47 3.82 -12.98 3.63
N ASN A 48 4.59 -12.18 2.85
CA ASN A 48 6.05 -12.20 2.83
C ASN A 48 6.69 -10.85 3.22
N LEU A 49 6.17 -10.16 4.23
CA LEU A 49 6.62 -8.81 4.64
C LEU A 49 8.14 -8.67 4.80
N ASN A 50 8.81 -9.67 5.38
CA ASN A 50 10.26 -9.63 5.61
C ASN A 50 11.08 -9.77 4.31
N GLU A 51 10.51 -10.41 3.29
CA GLU A 51 11.14 -10.62 1.98
C GLU A 51 10.85 -9.46 1.00
N ARG A 52 10.03 -8.50 1.42
CA ARG A 52 9.67 -7.29 0.67
C ARG A 52 10.15 -6.00 1.35
N PRO A 53 11.46 -5.87 1.67
CA PRO A 53 11.97 -4.69 2.38
C PRO A 53 11.80 -3.39 1.58
N LYS A 54 11.78 -3.45 0.24
CA LYS A 54 11.54 -2.27 -0.61
C LYS A 54 10.11 -1.76 -0.51
N ASP A 55 9.13 -2.66 -0.51
CA ASP A 55 7.72 -2.30 -0.35
C ASP A 55 7.49 -1.65 1.03
N ARG A 56 8.07 -2.26 2.09
CA ARG A 56 8.03 -1.72 3.44
C ARG A 56 8.64 -0.33 3.52
N ALA A 57 9.85 -0.15 3.00
CA ALA A 57 10.54 1.15 3.01
C ALA A 57 9.75 2.24 2.26
N PHE A 58 9.05 1.87 1.18
CA PHE A 58 8.16 2.80 0.49
C PHE A 58 7.00 3.25 1.39
N PHE A 59 6.29 2.30 2.01
CA PHE A 59 5.17 2.64 2.90
C PHE A 59 5.61 3.32 4.19
N ASP A 60 6.75 2.95 4.75
CA ASP A 60 7.31 3.59 5.94
C ASP A 60 7.57 5.08 5.65
N LYS A 61 8.15 5.43 4.49
CA LYS A 61 8.32 6.83 4.08
C LYS A 61 6.99 7.58 3.92
N LEU A 62 5.97 6.93 3.38
CA LEU A 62 4.64 7.55 3.25
C LEU A 62 4.03 7.80 4.63
N ILE A 63 4.13 6.82 5.53
CA ILE A 63 3.62 6.92 6.90
C ILE A 63 4.36 8.02 7.66
N ASP A 64 5.68 8.08 7.56
CA ASP A 64 6.51 9.10 8.21
C ASP A 64 6.17 10.51 7.71
N SER A 65 5.71 10.65 6.46
CA SER A 65 5.25 11.93 5.90
C SER A 65 3.83 12.31 6.32
N LEU A 66 3.08 11.41 6.95
CA LEU A 66 1.72 11.64 7.46
C LEU A 66 1.70 11.93 8.97
N MET A 67 2.84 11.79 9.65
CA MET A 67 3.07 12.16 11.05
C MET A 67 3.58 13.59 11.16
#